data_AF-A0A1D7W307-F1
#
_entry.id   AF-A0A1D7W307-F1
#
_cell.length_a   1.000
_cell.length_b   1.000
_cell.length_c   1.000
_cell.angle_alpha   90.00
_cell.angle_beta   90.00
_cell.angle_gamma   90.00
#
_symmetry.space_group_name_H-M   'P 1'
#
loop_
_entity.id
_entity.type
_entity.pdbx_description
1 polymer ?
#
loop_
_entity_poly.entity_id
_entity_poly.type
_entity_poly.pdbx_seq_one_letter_code
_entity_poly.pdbx_strand_id
1 'polypeptide(L)'
;MRIDDFFQESPDTGNPWDSQETELNAELLTQLAQGTAPDSNPLETALSLTRFVREEFEAFGTEPAGLRVSEEEARAALRTLRLVLQRQGIEFKPPWRDFSSFKGHWLSEGAYGSWQARRDILEKWFRPVQDELDEADEQQFISELTEGISPHKDLGWTDVDDHIAQLRQRFRSASTAVDYKDVGNRCVGVLEALSAHVYDPAVHCPPGATVPPVDRTDIRIGAYIDQRLPGKSNEELRGLTKKASALSHKMKHSPKADRTTTGITADAVILLANILRRLEDG
;
A
#
# COMPACT_ATOMS: atom_id res chain seq x y z
N MET A 1 1.88 -13.55 -5.34
CA MET A 1 1.74 -14.95 -5.79
C MET A 1 1.29 -14.95 -7.24
N ARG A 2 1.79 -15.86 -8.08
CA ARG A 2 1.37 -16.05 -9.47
C ARG A 2 0.21 -17.03 -9.57
N ILE A 3 -0.46 -17.07 -10.73
CA ILE A 3 -1.59 -17.99 -10.96
C ILE A 3 -1.17 -19.44 -10.80
N ASP A 4 0.01 -19.82 -11.31
CA ASP A 4 0.51 -21.19 -11.22
C ASP A 4 0.78 -21.64 -9.77
N ASP A 5 1.04 -20.68 -8.86
CA ASP A 5 1.25 -20.98 -7.43
C ASP A 5 -0.04 -21.48 -6.73
N PHE A 6 -1.21 -21.27 -7.34
CA PHE A 6 -2.48 -21.81 -6.82
C PHE A 6 -2.65 -23.30 -7.11
N PHE A 7 -1.79 -23.89 -7.93
CA PHE A 7 -1.84 -25.29 -8.30
C PHE A 7 -0.73 -26.07 -7.62
N GLN A 8 -0.95 -27.36 -7.44
CA GLN A 8 0.05 -28.32 -6.99
C GLN A 8 0.05 -29.54 -7.90
N GLU A 9 1.17 -30.25 -7.97
CA GLU A 9 1.21 -31.54 -8.64
C GLU A 9 0.32 -32.53 -7.90
N SER A 10 -0.50 -33.26 -8.64
CA SER A 10 -1.27 -34.37 -8.09
C SER A 10 -0.30 -35.42 -7.49
N PRO A 11 -0.66 -36.05 -6.37
CA PRO A 11 0.19 -37.05 -5.73
C PRO A 11 0.49 -38.21 -6.70
N ASP A 12 1.76 -38.62 -6.75
CA ASP A 12 2.23 -39.71 -7.62
C ASP A 12 1.45 -41.01 -7.32
N THR A 13 0.69 -41.47 -8.32
CA THR A 13 -0.09 -42.71 -8.25
C THR A 13 0.78 -43.95 -8.38
N GLY A 14 2.08 -43.80 -8.70
CA GLY A 14 3.03 -44.87 -8.96
C GLY A 14 2.82 -45.56 -10.31
N ASN A 15 1.94 -45.01 -11.16
CA ASN A 15 1.63 -45.53 -12.49
C ASN A 15 2.47 -44.77 -13.55
N PRO A 16 3.42 -45.42 -14.25
CA PRO A 16 4.29 -44.77 -15.24
C PRO A 16 3.58 -44.20 -16.48
N TRP A 17 2.27 -44.45 -16.61
CA TRP A 17 1.45 -43.99 -17.72
C TRP A 17 0.48 -42.87 -17.33
N ASP A 18 0.37 -42.53 -16.04
CA ASP A 18 -0.36 -41.33 -15.61
C ASP A 18 0.56 -40.12 -15.80
N SER A 19 0.11 -39.16 -16.60
CA SER A 19 0.71 -37.83 -16.57
C SER A 19 0.41 -37.20 -15.22
N GLN A 20 1.42 -36.61 -14.56
CA GLN A 20 1.18 -35.75 -13.40
C GLN A 20 0.25 -34.61 -13.83
N GLU A 21 -1.00 -34.67 -13.40
CA GLU A 21 -1.94 -33.56 -13.53
C GLU A 21 -1.66 -32.52 -12.45
N THR A 22 -2.05 -31.28 -12.72
CA THR A 22 -2.01 -30.19 -11.74
C THR A 22 -3.40 -29.95 -11.21
N GLU A 23 -3.56 -29.95 -9.89
CA GLU A 23 -4.83 -29.72 -9.21
C GLU A 23 -4.79 -28.43 -8.39
N LEU A 24 -5.96 -27.88 -8.06
CA LEU A 24 -6.02 -26.67 -7.26
C LEU A 24 -5.59 -26.97 -5.81
N ASN A 25 -4.67 -26.18 -5.28
CA ASN A 25 -4.15 -26.37 -3.93
C ASN A 25 -5.19 -25.94 -2.89
N ALA A 26 -6.02 -26.90 -2.46
CA ALA A 26 -7.10 -26.67 -1.50
C ALA A 26 -6.59 -26.21 -0.12
N GLU A 27 -5.41 -26.64 0.29
CA GLU A 27 -4.79 -26.21 1.54
C GLU A 27 -4.42 -24.72 1.46
N LEU A 28 -3.72 -24.30 0.39
CA LEU A 28 -3.36 -22.91 0.16
C LEU A 28 -4.61 -22.02 0.09
N LEU A 29 -5.65 -22.43 -0.63
CA LEU A 29 -6.91 -21.67 -0.69
C LEU A 29 -7.56 -21.54 0.69
N THR A 30 -7.47 -22.58 1.53
CA THR A 30 -7.98 -22.52 2.91
C THR A 30 -7.17 -21.56 3.75
N GLN A 31 -5.84 -21.59 3.67
CA GLN A 31 -4.95 -20.67 4.37
C GLN A 31 -5.18 -19.21 3.91
N LEU A 32 -5.33 -18.98 2.61
CA LEU A 32 -5.68 -17.67 2.04
C LEU A 32 -7.05 -17.19 2.53
N ALA A 33 -8.05 -18.08 2.61
CA ALA A 33 -9.39 -17.78 3.13
C ALA A 33 -9.43 -17.53 4.65
N GLN A 34 -8.45 -18.05 5.40
CA GLN A 34 -8.29 -17.80 6.84
C GLN A 34 -7.36 -16.61 7.14
N GLY A 35 -6.52 -16.20 6.20
CA GLY A 35 -5.51 -15.16 6.40
C GLY A 35 -4.26 -15.67 7.13
N THR A 36 -4.01 -16.98 7.05
CA THR A 36 -2.88 -17.67 7.70
C THR A 36 -1.78 -18.06 6.72
N ALA A 37 -2.01 -17.86 5.41
CA ALA A 37 -1.01 -18.13 4.39
C ALA A 37 0.22 -17.23 4.57
N PRO A 38 1.46 -17.75 4.41
CA PRO A 38 2.67 -16.95 4.41
C PRO A 38 2.73 -16.13 3.11
N ASP A 39 2.11 -14.95 3.12
CA ASP A 39 1.99 -14.08 1.95
C ASP A 39 2.74 -12.76 2.17
N SER A 40 3.85 -12.59 1.46
CA SER A 40 4.66 -11.38 1.49
C SER A 40 4.04 -10.22 0.69
N ASN A 41 3.09 -10.50 -0.20
CA ASN A 41 2.41 -9.48 -1.00
C ASN A 41 0.91 -9.80 -1.18
N PRO A 42 0.08 -9.53 -0.15
CA PRO A 42 -1.35 -9.83 -0.16
C PRO A 42 -2.15 -9.17 -1.29
N LEU A 43 -1.68 -8.03 -1.80
CA LEU A 43 -2.33 -7.30 -2.87
C LEU A 43 -2.11 -7.96 -4.23
N GLU A 44 -0.87 -8.34 -4.53
CA GLU A 44 -0.54 -9.12 -5.72
C GLU A 44 -1.26 -10.49 -5.71
N THR A 45 -1.36 -11.13 -4.54
CA THR A 45 -2.13 -12.36 -4.40
C THR A 45 -3.62 -12.15 -4.69
N ALA A 46 -4.22 -11.04 -4.22
CA ALA A 46 -5.60 -10.69 -4.54
C ALA A 46 -5.81 -10.43 -6.04
N LEU A 47 -4.88 -9.74 -6.70
CA LEU A 47 -4.88 -9.52 -8.16
C LEU A 47 -4.82 -10.84 -8.94
N SER A 48 -3.85 -11.70 -8.62
CA SER A 48 -3.69 -13.00 -9.27
C SER A 48 -4.90 -13.91 -9.05
N LEU A 49 -5.45 -13.94 -7.84
CA LEU A 49 -6.64 -14.74 -7.52
C LEU A 49 -7.88 -14.20 -8.26
N THR A 50 -8.02 -12.87 -8.38
CA THR A 50 -9.10 -12.24 -9.15
C THR A 50 -9.03 -12.62 -10.62
N ARG A 51 -7.83 -12.55 -11.23
CA ARG A 51 -7.59 -12.94 -12.62
C ARG A 51 -7.89 -14.41 -12.84
N PHE A 52 -7.35 -15.28 -11.99
CA PHE A 52 -7.59 -16.71 -12.03
C PHE A 52 -9.09 -17.06 -11.99
N VAL A 53 -9.83 -16.57 -11.00
CA VAL A 53 -11.26 -16.87 -10.88
C VAL A 53 -12.05 -16.32 -12.08
N ARG A 54 -11.72 -15.11 -12.56
CA ARG A 54 -12.36 -14.55 -13.75
C ARG A 54 -12.14 -15.45 -14.98
N GLU A 55 -10.90 -15.87 -15.22
CA GLU A 55 -10.52 -16.73 -16.34
C GLU A 55 -11.29 -18.05 -16.33
N GLU A 56 -11.40 -18.72 -15.18
CA GLU A 56 -12.14 -19.99 -15.08
C GLU A 56 -13.63 -19.84 -15.36
N PHE A 57 -14.26 -18.77 -14.85
CA PHE A 57 -15.68 -18.51 -15.13
C PHE A 57 -15.91 -18.10 -16.59
N GLU A 58 -14.97 -17.38 -17.21
CA GLU A 58 -15.02 -17.05 -18.63
C GLU A 58 -14.85 -18.29 -19.51
N ALA A 59 -13.89 -19.16 -19.19
CA ALA A 59 -13.68 -20.43 -19.85
C ALA A 59 -14.93 -21.31 -19.76
N PHE A 60 -15.53 -21.45 -18.57
CA PHE A 60 -16.79 -22.17 -18.42
C PHE A 60 -17.92 -21.59 -19.29
N GLY A 61 -17.94 -20.26 -19.45
CA GLY A 61 -18.93 -19.55 -20.27
C GLY A 61 -18.70 -19.62 -21.78
N THR A 62 -17.48 -19.88 -22.25
CA THR A 62 -17.13 -19.68 -23.66
C THR A 62 -16.44 -20.90 -24.29
N GLU A 63 -15.56 -21.57 -23.54
CA GLU A 63 -14.78 -22.73 -23.96
C GLU A 63 -14.60 -23.74 -22.80
N PRO A 64 -15.63 -24.54 -22.45
CA PRO A 64 -15.59 -25.43 -21.30
C PRO A 64 -14.51 -26.52 -21.35
N ALA A 65 -13.95 -26.79 -22.54
CA ALA A 65 -12.88 -27.77 -22.73
C ALA A 65 -11.54 -27.31 -22.15
N GLY A 66 -11.36 -26.01 -21.88
CA GLY A 66 -10.13 -25.43 -21.33
C GLY A 66 -10.16 -25.21 -19.82
N LEU A 67 -11.13 -25.76 -19.09
CA LEU A 67 -11.24 -25.60 -17.64
C LEU A 67 -10.09 -26.30 -16.91
N ARG A 68 -9.46 -25.58 -15.98
CA ARG A 68 -8.41 -26.13 -15.11
C ARG A 68 -8.97 -26.68 -13.81
N VAL A 69 -10.20 -26.33 -13.47
CA VAL A 69 -10.82 -26.68 -12.18
C VAL A 69 -12.22 -27.26 -12.33
N SER A 70 -12.59 -28.11 -11.37
CA SER A 70 -13.92 -28.65 -11.16
C SER A 70 -14.90 -27.60 -10.60
N GLU A 71 -16.19 -27.96 -10.56
CA GLU A 71 -17.22 -27.09 -9.97
C GLU A 71 -17.00 -26.82 -8.47
N GLU A 72 -16.52 -27.82 -7.72
CA GLU A 72 -16.24 -27.68 -6.29
C GLU A 72 -15.05 -26.77 -6.03
N GLU A 73 -14.00 -26.92 -6.84
CA GLU A 73 -12.81 -26.06 -6.82
C GLU A 73 -13.14 -24.63 -7.23
N ALA A 74 -13.96 -24.42 -8.27
CA ALA A 74 -14.43 -23.09 -8.65
C ALA A 74 -15.23 -22.41 -7.53
N ARG A 75 -16.07 -23.18 -6.82
CA ARG A 75 -16.79 -22.70 -5.63
C ARG A 75 -15.84 -22.29 -4.51
N ALA A 76 -14.82 -23.12 -4.26
CA ALA A 76 -13.80 -22.83 -3.25
C ALA A 76 -13.00 -21.58 -3.61
N ALA A 77 -12.51 -21.48 -4.85
CA ALA A 77 -11.75 -20.33 -5.35
C ALA A 77 -12.55 -19.02 -5.27
N LEU A 78 -13.81 -19.01 -5.73
CA LEU A 78 -14.67 -17.83 -5.64
C LEU A 78 -14.95 -17.43 -4.19
N ARG A 79 -15.14 -18.39 -3.28
CA ARG A 79 -15.28 -18.11 -1.84
C ARG A 79 -14.00 -17.52 -1.26
N THR A 80 -12.85 -18.08 -1.58
CA THR A 80 -11.54 -17.58 -1.14
C THR A 80 -11.32 -16.15 -1.64
N LEU A 81 -11.60 -15.89 -2.92
CA LEU A 81 -11.50 -14.55 -3.51
C LEU A 81 -12.34 -13.54 -2.72
N ARG A 82 -13.60 -13.85 -2.43
CA ARG A 82 -14.49 -12.96 -1.65
C ARG A 82 -13.92 -12.63 -0.28
N LEU A 83 -13.32 -13.60 0.41
CA LEU A 83 -12.73 -13.40 1.74
C LEU A 83 -11.42 -12.60 1.68
N VAL A 84 -10.59 -12.84 0.66
CA VAL A 84 -9.35 -12.09 0.42
C VAL A 84 -9.68 -10.62 0.13
N LEU A 85 -10.61 -10.35 -0.79
CA LEU A 85 -11.06 -8.99 -1.13
C LEU A 85 -11.69 -8.27 0.06
N GLN A 86 -12.51 -8.97 0.85
CA GLN A 86 -13.14 -8.38 2.03
C GLN A 86 -12.11 -7.86 3.04
N ARG A 87 -10.94 -8.53 3.18
CA ARG A 87 -9.86 -8.04 4.07
C ARG A 87 -9.18 -6.78 3.53
N GLN A 88 -9.21 -6.58 2.21
CA GLN A 88 -8.75 -5.35 1.56
C GLN A 88 -9.83 -4.26 1.55
N GLY A 89 -10.99 -4.49 2.17
CA GLY A 89 -12.11 -3.55 2.18
C GLY A 89 -12.93 -3.52 0.90
N ILE A 90 -12.66 -4.40 -0.06
CA ILE A 90 -13.34 -4.44 -1.37
C ILE A 90 -14.54 -5.38 -1.30
N GLU A 91 -15.72 -4.88 -1.65
CA GLU A 91 -16.95 -5.67 -1.67
C GLU A 91 -17.11 -6.42 -3.00
N PHE A 92 -17.04 -7.75 -2.96
CA PHE A 92 -17.31 -8.60 -4.12
C PHE A 92 -18.41 -9.63 -3.82
N LYS A 93 -19.60 -9.43 -4.40
CA LYS A 93 -20.79 -10.26 -4.17
C LYS A 93 -21.55 -10.54 -5.47
N PRO A 94 -20.95 -11.26 -6.44
CA PRO A 94 -21.68 -11.66 -7.63
C PRO A 94 -22.88 -12.58 -7.27
N PRO A 95 -23.93 -12.62 -8.10
CA PRO A 95 -25.16 -13.38 -7.83
C PRO A 95 -25.02 -14.89 -8.05
N TRP A 96 -23.80 -15.40 -8.24
CA TRP A 96 -23.48 -16.81 -8.37
C TRP A 96 -22.40 -17.22 -7.36
N ARG A 97 -22.25 -18.54 -7.16
CA ARG A 97 -21.33 -19.14 -6.19
C ARG A 97 -20.44 -20.22 -6.80
N ASP A 98 -20.75 -20.67 -8.00
CA ASP A 98 -20.10 -21.75 -8.74
C ASP A 98 -20.53 -21.67 -10.21
N PHE A 99 -19.97 -22.55 -11.04
CA PHE A 99 -20.29 -22.63 -12.47
C PHE A 99 -21.78 -22.86 -12.75
N SER A 100 -22.41 -23.81 -12.05
CA SER A 100 -23.83 -24.13 -12.24
C SER A 100 -24.76 -22.94 -11.95
N SER A 101 -24.53 -22.22 -10.85
CA SER A 101 -25.28 -21.00 -10.51
C SER A 101 -24.95 -19.82 -11.43
N PHE A 102 -23.72 -19.71 -11.92
CA PHE A 102 -23.36 -18.73 -12.95
C PHE A 102 -24.10 -18.98 -14.26
N LYS A 103 -24.18 -20.24 -14.69
CA LYS A 103 -25.01 -20.64 -15.84
C LYS A 103 -26.48 -20.26 -15.64
N GLY A 104 -27.04 -20.54 -14.46
CA GLY A 104 -28.40 -20.12 -14.12
C GLY A 104 -28.59 -18.60 -14.24
N HIS A 105 -27.64 -17.83 -13.71
CA HIS A 105 -27.67 -16.37 -13.78
C HIS A 105 -27.56 -15.85 -15.22
N TRP A 106 -26.61 -16.32 -16.03
CA TRP A 106 -26.48 -15.84 -17.41
C TRP A 106 -27.71 -16.17 -18.25
N LEU A 107 -28.42 -17.27 -17.95
CA LEU A 107 -29.63 -17.63 -18.67
C LEU A 107 -30.77 -16.66 -18.32
N SER A 108 -30.86 -16.26 -17.05
CA SER A 108 -31.83 -15.26 -16.59
C SER A 108 -31.57 -13.86 -17.18
N GLU A 109 -30.31 -13.54 -17.48
CA GLU A 109 -29.88 -12.30 -18.15
C GLU A 109 -29.99 -12.39 -19.70
N GLY A 110 -30.51 -13.50 -20.25
CA GLY A 110 -30.71 -13.65 -21.69
C GLY A 110 -29.43 -13.93 -22.49
N ALA A 111 -28.32 -14.28 -21.86
CA ALA A 111 -27.03 -14.56 -22.51
C ALA A 111 -26.95 -15.97 -23.16
N TYR A 112 -28.09 -16.56 -23.53
CA TYR A 112 -28.13 -17.82 -24.26
C TYR A 112 -27.58 -17.65 -25.67
N GLY A 113 -26.70 -18.55 -26.11
CA GLY A 113 -26.09 -18.51 -27.45
C GLY A 113 -25.13 -17.34 -27.73
N SER A 114 -24.87 -16.44 -26.78
CA SER A 114 -23.95 -15.30 -26.95
C SER A 114 -22.78 -15.38 -25.96
N TRP A 115 -21.58 -15.69 -26.47
CA TRP A 115 -20.35 -15.66 -25.67
C TRP A 115 -20.01 -14.25 -25.21
N GLN A 116 -20.25 -13.24 -26.05
CA GLN A 116 -20.03 -11.85 -25.70
C GLN A 116 -20.89 -11.44 -24.50
N ALA A 117 -22.18 -11.77 -24.49
CA ALA A 117 -23.06 -11.43 -23.36
C ALA A 117 -22.61 -12.08 -22.04
N ARG A 118 -22.02 -13.28 -22.08
CA ARG A 118 -21.45 -13.94 -20.88
C ARG A 118 -20.20 -13.22 -20.38
N ARG A 119 -19.34 -12.78 -21.29
CA ARG A 119 -18.17 -11.94 -20.97
C ARG A 119 -18.59 -10.61 -20.38
N ASP A 120 -19.62 -9.97 -20.93
CA ASP A 120 -20.13 -8.69 -20.42
C ASP A 120 -20.69 -8.83 -18.98
N ILE A 121 -21.35 -9.96 -18.67
CA ILE A 121 -21.77 -10.28 -17.29
C ILE A 121 -20.56 -10.39 -16.37
N LEU A 122 -19.50 -11.10 -16.76
CA LEU A 122 -18.30 -11.20 -15.92
C LEU A 122 -17.62 -9.84 -15.77
N GLU A 123 -17.44 -9.09 -16.86
CA GLU A 123 -16.85 -7.75 -16.85
C GLU A 123 -17.59 -6.83 -15.88
N LYS A 124 -18.93 -6.82 -15.90
CA LYS A 124 -19.76 -6.01 -15.00
C LYS A 124 -19.42 -6.22 -13.51
N TRP A 125 -19.03 -7.42 -13.10
CA TRP A 125 -18.76 -7.76 -11.71
C TRP A 125 -17.27 -7.73 -11.35
N PHE A 126 -16.40 -8.17 -12.26
CA PHE A 126 -14.96 -8.22 -12.01
C PHE A 126 -14.27 -6.88 -12.26
N ARG A 127 -14.76 -6.06 -13.18
CA ARG A 127 -14.09 -4.82 -13.57
C ARG A 127 -13.90 -3.84 -12.41
N PRO A 128 -14.92 -3.53 -11.58
CA PRO A 128 -14.72 -2.63 -10.44
C PRO A 128 -13.67 -3.13 -9.44
N VAL A 129 -13.66 -4.43 -9.17
CA VAL A 129 -12.67 -5.06 -8.29
C VAL A 129 -11.26 -4.97 -8.87
N GLN A 130 -11.12 -5.21 -10.17
CA GLN A 130 -9.83 -5.10 -10.84
C GLN A 130 -9.31 -3.66 -10.83
N ASP A 131 -10.17 -2.68 -11.14
CA ASP A 131 -9.79 -1.28 -11.12
C ASP A 131 -9.38 -0.82 -9.69
N GLU A 132 -10.10 -1.24 -8.65
CA GLU A 132 -9.73 -0.93 -7.24
C GLU A 132 -8.40 -1.58 -6.82
N LEU A 133 -8.17 -2.84 -7.21
CA LEU A 133 -6.92 -3.54 -6.91
C LEU A 133 -5.73 -2.98 -7.69
N ASP A 134 -5.91 -2.64 -8.96
CA ASP A 134 -4.87 -2.04 -9.79
C ASP A 134 -4.52 -0.63 -9.26
N GLU A 135 -5.52 0.17 -8.85
CA GLU A 135 -5.26 1.46 -8.18
C GLU A 135 -4.50 1.28 -6.87
N ALA A 136 -4.87 0.29 -6.05
CA ALA A 136 -4.15 0.00 -4.81
C ALA A 136 -2.71 -0.46 -5.07
N ASP A 137 -2.47 -1.24 -6.13
CA ASP A 137 -1.13 -1.76 -6.48
C ASP A 137 -0.25 -0.64 -7.01
N GLU A 138 -0.81 0.23 -7.86
CA GLU A 138 -0.18 1.48 -8.26
C GLU A 138 0.14 2.36 -7.04
N GLN A 139 -0.79 2.50 -6.08
CA GLN A 139 -0.54 3.27 -4.86
C GLN A 139 0.55 2.65 -3.98
N GLN A 140 0.58 1.32 -3.81
CA GLN A 140 1.65 0.64 -3.06
C GLN A 140 3.01 0.81 -3.74
N PHE A 141 3.04 0.77 -5.08
CA PHE A 141 4.24 1.05 -5.86
C PHE A 141 4.66 2.53 -5.75
N ILE A 142 3.70 3.45 -5.70
CA ILE A 142 3.94 4.89 -5.55
C ILE A 142 4.37 5.25 -4.11
N SER A 143 3.86 4.56 -3.10
CA SER A 143 4.10 4.84 -1.68
C SER A 143 5.38 4.17 -1.18
N GLU A 144 6.52 4.65 -1.68
CA GLU A 144 7.85 4.17 -1.26
C GLU A 144 8.29 4.70 0.12
N LEU A 145 7.59 5.69 0.65
CA LEU A 145 7.87 6.37 1.92
C LEU A 145 6.64 6.30 2.82
N THR A 146 6.87 6.28 4.13
CA THR A 146 5.85 6.09 5.16
C THR A 146 4.68 7.07 5.01
N GLU A 147 3.45 6.58 5.16
CA GLU A 147 2.25 7.42 5.28
C GLU A 147 1.87 7.58 6.75
N GLY A 148 1.35 8.77 7.10
CA GLY A 148 0.90 9.03 8.46
C GLY A 148 -0.35 8.23 8.79
N ILE A 149 -0.45 7.67 9.99
CA ILE A 149 -1.69 7.03 10.48
C ILE A 149 -2.71 8.12 10.83
N SER A 150 -3.37 8.70 9.83
CA SER A 150 -4.28 9.83 10.00
C SER A 150 -5.59 9.57 9.26
N PRO A 151 -6.75 10.05 9.77
CA PRO A 151 -7.98 10.07 8.98
C PRO A 151 -7.89 11.03 7.78
N HIS A 152 -6.91 11.94 7.78
CA HIS A 152 -6.65 12.88 6.68
C HIS A 152 -5.48 12.39 5.84
N LYS A 153 -5.67 12.43 4.51
CA LYS A 153 -4.64 12.08 3.53
C LYS A 153 -3.43 13.04 3.56
N ASP A 154 -3.68 14.29 3.92
CA ASP A 154 -2.71 15.38 4.02
C ASP A 154 -2.72 15.99 5.43
N LEU A 155 -1.69 16.76 5.79
CA LEU A 155 -1.63 17.44 7.10
C LEU A 155 -2.60 18.62 7.17
N GLY A 156 -2.97 19.20 6.03
CA GLY A 156 -3.74 20.45 5.96
C GLY A 156 -2.87 21.70 6.10
N TRP A 157 -1.55 21.52 6.10
CA TRP A 157 -0.55 22.58 6.15
C TRP A 157 0.03 22.73 4.76
N THR A 158 -0.62 23.51 3.89
CA THR A 158 -0.36 23.54 2.44
C THR A 158 1.13 23.61 2.08
N ASP A 159 1.89 24.52 2.68
CA ASP A 159 3.32 24.63 2.40
C ASP A 159 4.12 23.38 2.81
N VAL A 160 3.76 22.74 3.93
CA VAL A 160 4.40 21.51 4.40
C VAL A 160 4.02 20.33 3.51
N ASP A 161 2.74 20.23 3.15
CA ASP A 161 2.21 19.20 2.26
C ASP A 161 2.88 19.28 0.88
N ASP A 162 3.08 20.49 0.33
CA ASP A 162 3.80 20.70 -0.92
C ASP A 162 5.26 20.22 -0.85
N HIS A 163 5.95 20.48 0.26
CA HIS A 163 7.32 20.00 0.46
C HIS A 163 7.38 18.47 0.62
N ILE A 164 6.41 17.86 1.29
CA ILE A 164 6.29 16.40 1.42
C ILE A 164 5.99 15.77 0.05
N ALA A 165 5.12 16.36 -0.75
CA ALA A 165 4.82 15.90 -2.10
C ALA A 165 6.06 15.94 -3.00
N GLN A 166 6.83 17.04 -2.95
CA GLN A 166 8.11 17.16 -3.67
C GLN A 166 9.16 16.15 -3.17
N LEU A 167 9.23 15.90 -1.85
CA LEU A 167 10.10 14.89 -1.26
C LEU A 167 9.78 13.50 -1.80
N ARG A 168 8.50 13.09 -1.75
CA ARG A 168 8.02 11.82 -2.29
C ARG A 168 8.29 11.70 -3.78
N GLN A 169 8.00 12.75 -4.56
CA GLN A 169 8.29 12.76 -5.98
C GLN A 169 9.78 12.57 -6.27
N ARG A 170 10.65 13.26 -5.52
CA ARG A 170 12.09 13.14 -5.75
C ARG A 170 12.61 11.75 -5.40
N PHE A 171 12.20 11.19 -4.27
CA PHE A 171 12.64 9.86 -3.83
C PHE A 171 12.24 8.75 -4.80
N ARG A 172 11.00 8.79 -5.33
CA ARG A 172 10.49 7.86 -6.34
C ARG A 172 11.40 7.73 -7.56
N SER A 173 11.95 8.85 -8.03
CA SER A 173 12.83 8.88 -9.22
C SER A 173 14.31 8.68 -8.89
N ALA A 174 14.70 8.66 -7.62
CA ALA A 174 16.09 8.71 -7.21
C ALA A 174 16.77 7.35 -7.41
N SER A 175 17.84 7.33 -8.19
CA SER A 175 18.62 6.12 -8.49
C SER A 175 20.12 6.28 -8.30
N THR A 176 20.62 7.51 -8.22
CA THR A 176 22.04 7.84 -8.07
C THR A 176 22.36 8.52 -6.74
N ALA A 177 23.63 8.49 -6.34
CA ALA A 177 24.09 9.21 -5.14
C ALA A 177 23.84 10.73 -5.20
N VAL A 178 23.77 11.33 -6.39
CA VAL A 178 23.39 12.73 -6.56
C VAL A 178 21.89 12.90 -6.30
N ASP A 179 21.06 12.03 -6.84
CA ASP A 179 19.61 12.07 -6.60
C ASP A 179 19.29 11.91 -5.11
N TYR A 180 19.98 11.00 -4.41
CA TYR A 180 19.80 10.78 -2.98
C TYR A 180 20.20 11.99 -2.13
N LYS A 181 21.23 12.75 -2.54
CA LYS A 181 21.54 14.05 -1.90
C LYS A 181 20.44 15.07 -2.14
N ASP A 182 19.87 15.11 -3.33
CA ASP A 182 18.73 15.99 -3.63
C ASP A 182 17.50 15.64 -2.78
N VAL A 183 17.24 14.35 -2.53
CA VAL A 183 16.21 13.93 -1.58
C VAL A 183 16.54 14.46 -0.18
N GLY A 184 17.79 14.36 0.26
CA GLY A 184 18.25 14.97 1.53
C GLY A 184 18.01 16.49 1.59
N ASN A 185 18.17 17.21 0.47
CA ASN A 185 17.82 18.62 0.39
C ASN A 185 16.31 18.86 0.56
N ARG A 186 15.46 17.99 -0.03
CA ARG A 186 14.00 18.05 0.16
C ARG A 186 13.59 17.77 1.61
N CYS A 187 14.27 16.84 2.30
CA CYS A 187 14.06 16.63 3.74
C CYS A 187 14.31 17.91 4.56
N VAL A 188 15.37 18.65 4.25
CA VAL A 188 15.64 19.95 4.89
C VAL A 188 14.54 20.96 4.56
N GLY A 189 14.05 21.00 3.31
CA GLY A 189 12.92 21.85 2.93
C GLY A 189 11.65 21.55 3.74
N VAL A 190 11.31 20.28 3.97
CA VAL A 190 10.18 19.91 4.85
C VAL A 190 10.42 20.40 6.28
N LEU A 191 11.61 20.21 6.83
CA LEU A 191 11.95 20.69 8.19
C LEU A 191 11.87 22.22 8.32
N GLU A 192 12.28 22.96 7.29
CA GLU A 192 12.19 24.42 7.24
C GLU A 192 10.73 24.89 7.14
N ALA A 193 9.90 24.21 6.32
CA ALA A 193 8.46 24.47 6.24
C ALA A 193 7.77 24.21 7.60
N LEU A 194 8.07 23.08 8.25
CA LEU A 194 7.60 22.78 9.60
C LEU A 194 8.04 23.84 10.60
N SER A 195 9.33 24.19 10.61
CA SER A 195 9.91 25.23 11.46
C SER A 195 9.21 26.58 11.28
N ALA A 196 8.90 26.97 10.04
CA ALA A 196 8.16 28.19 9.75
C ALA A 196 6.71 28.13 10.25
N HIS A 197 6.05 26.98 10.10
CA HIS A 197 4.65 26.79 10.44
C HIS A 197 4.41 26.76 11.97
N VAL A 198 5.16 25.94 12.71
CA VAL A 198 4.85 25.68 14.13
C VAL A 198 5.45 26.72 15.09
N TYR A 199 6.45 27.49 14.66
CA TYR A 199 7.14 28.43 15.54
C TYR A 199 6.48 29.81 15.52
N ASP A 200 5.74 30.12 16.60
CA ASP A 200 5.32 31.47 16.96
C ASP A 200 6.40 32.20 17.80
N PRO A 201 7.01 33.30 17.31
CA PRO A 201 7.98 34.10 18.07
C PRO A 201 7.42 34.71 19.37
N ALA A 202 6.13 35.02 19.43
CA ALA A 202 5.53 35.61 20.64
C ALA A 202 5.41 34.60 21.78
N VAL A 203 5.34 33.30 21.45
CA VAL A 203 5.19 32.20 22.41
C VAL A 203 6.52 31.51 22.70
N HIS A 204 7.31 31.23 21.65
CA HIS A 204 8.48 30.36 21.74
C HIS A 204 9.81 31.10 21.87
N CYS A 205 9.85 32.43 21.62
CA CYS A 205 11.08 33.19 21.79
C CYS A 205 11.18 33.73 23.22
N PRO A 206 12.26 33.41 23.98
CA PRO A 206 12.44 33.99 25.31
C PRO A 206 12.47 35.53 25.28
N PRO A 207 11.94 36.22 26.30
CA PRO A 207 11.98 37.67 26.39
C PRO A 207 13.41 38.22 26.26
N GLY A 208 13.62 39.13 25.32
CA GLY A 208 14.93 39.75 25.06
C GLY A 208 15.90 38.90 24.23
N ALA A 209 15.53 37.68 23.82
CA ALA A 209 16.31 36.87 22.90
C ALA A 209 16.05 37.27 21.43
N THR A 210 17.02 36.97 20.56
CA THR A 210 16.85 37.12 19.11
C THR A 210 16.09 35.92 18.56
N VAL A 211 15.12 36.17 17.68
CA VAL A 211 14.36 35.12 17.01
C VAL A 211 15.31 34.25 16.17
N PRO A 212 15.35 32.92 16.38
CA PRO A 212 16.19 32.04 15.59
C PRO A 212 15.74 32.03 14.12
N PRO A 213 16.67 31.97 13.15
CA PRO A 213 16.33 31.81 11.74
C PRO A 213 15.59 30.50 11.43
N VAL A 214 14.88 30.44 10.30
CA VAL A 214 14.03 29.30 9.91
C VAL A 214 14.80 27.99 9.78
N ASP A 215 16.04 28.05 9.28
CA ASP A 215 16.94 26.91 9.08
C ASP A 215 17.46 26.29 10.40
N ARG A 216 17.25 26.96 11.54
CA ARG A 216 17.49 26.42 12.89
C ARG A 216 16.33 25.52 13.33
N THR A 217 16.05 24.52 12.51
CA THR A 217 14.88 23.63 12.62
C THR A 217 14.84 22.86 13.93
N ASP A 218 15.99 22.40 14.43
CA ASP A 218 16.12 21.73 15.73
C ASP A 218 15.74 22.63 16.92
N ILE A 219 16.04 23.93 16.83
CA ILE A 219 15.68 24.93 17.85
C ILE A 219 14.21 25.28 17.75
N ARG A 220 13.72 25.64 16.55
CA ARG A 220 12.34 26.15 16.37
C ARG A 220 11.30 25.07 16.63
N ILE A 221 11.46 23.89 16.06
CA ILE A 221 10.55 22.77 16.30
C ILE A 221 10.69 22.26 17.75
N GLY A 222 11.91 22.24 18.29
CA GLY A 222 12.14 21.87 19.69
C GLY A 222 11.38 22.77 20.67
N ALA A 223 11.40 24.09 20.46
CA ALA A 223 10.68 25.04 21.31
C ALA A 223 9.16 24.86 21.26
N TYR A 224 8.60 24.53 20.08
CA TYR A 224 7.18 24.18 19.95
C TYR A 224 6.83 22.92 20.75
N ILE A 225 7.63 21.87 20.65
CA ILE A 225 7.42 20.63 21.42
C ILE A 225 7.55 20.90 22.92
N ASP A 226 8.53 21.70 23.36
CA ASP A 226 8.69 22.06 24.77
C ASP A 226 7.47 22.78 25.34
N GLN A 227 6.81 23.62 24.52
CA GLN A 227 5.62 24.36 24.91
C GLN A 227 4.37 23.45 24.95
N ARG A 228 4.17 22.58 23.96
CA ARG A 228 3.03 21.64 23.91
C ARG A 228 3.16 20.48 24.90
N LEU A 229 4.38 20.02 25.13
CA LEU A 229 4.70 18.83 25.92
C LEU A 229 5.78 19.13 26.97
N PRO A 230 5.45 19.89 28.03
CA PRO A 230 6.44 20.26 29.04
C PRO A 230 6.90 19.06 29.88
N GLY A 231 8.07 19.18 30.49
CA GLY A 231 8.57 18.24 31.48
C GLY A 231 9.56 17.18 30.96
N LYS A 232 10.04 16.34 31.88
CA LYS A 232 11.06 15.30 31.61
C LYS A 232 10.50 14.08 30.88
N SER A 233 9.21 13.77 31.04
CA SER A 233 8.55 12.64 30.38
C SER A 233 8.56 12.76 28.85
N ASN A 234 8.76 13.96 28.30
CA ASN A 234 8.74 14.23 26.87
C ASN A 234 10.14 14.41 26.25
N GLU A 235 11.21 14.04 26.98
CA GLU A 235 12.59 14.20 26.53
C GLU A 235 12.90 13.43 25.24
N GLU A 236 12.38 12.21 25.09
CA GLU A 236 12.57 11.39 23.91
C GLU A 236 12.00 12.03 22.64
N LEU A 237 10.83 12.68 22.72
CA LEU A 237 10.21 13.37 21.57
C LEU A 237 11.06 14.56 21.10
N ARG A 238 11.70 15.27 22.03
CA ARG A 238 12.67 16.33 21.67
C ARG A 238 13.94 15.75 21.06
N GLY A 239 14.40 14.61 21.60
CA GLY A 239 15.52 13.85 21.07
C GLY A 239 15.28 13.45 19.61
N LEU A 240 14.08 12.95 19.31
CA LEU A 240 13.67 12.56 17.96
C LEU A 240 13.81 13.71 16.96
N THR A 241 13.31 14.91 17.30
CA THR A 241 13.41 16.11 16.44
C THR A 241 14.86 16.46 16.12
N LYS A 242 15.72 16.51 17.14
CA LYS A 242 17.15 16.80 16.96
C LYS A 242 17.83 15.77 16.06
N LYS A 243 17.47 14.49 16.21
CA LYS A 243 18.05 13.41 15.39
C LYS A 243 17.54 13.43 13.96
N ALA A 244 16.25 13.68 13.73
CA ALA A 244 15.68 13.81 12.38
C ALA A 244 16.31 14.99 11.61
N SER A 245 16.46 16.14 12.28
CA SER A 245 17.15 17.31 11.70
C SER A 245 18.61 17.00 11.37
N ALA A 246 19.37 16.45 12.33
CA ALA A 246 20.77 16.08 12.11
C ALA A 246 20.96 15.05 10.98
N LEU A 247 20.06 14.07 10.88
CA LEU A 247 20.10 13.04 9.84
C LEU A 247 19.89 13.65 8.44
N SER A 248 18.91 14.56 8.31
CA SER A 248 18.63 15.28 7.06
C SER A 248 19.81 16.13 6.59
N HIS A 249 20.41 16.89 7.50
CA HIS A 249 21.60 17.69 7.20
C HIS A 249 22.82 16.82 6.84
N LYS A 250 22.99 15.67 7.49
CA LYS A 250 24.06 14.73 7.15
C LYS A 250 23.86 14.12 5.76
N MET A 251 22.62 13.78 5.39
CA MET A 251 22.30 13.13 4.13
C MET A 251 22.64 14.03 2.93
N LYS A 252 22.24 15.30 2.94
CA LYS A 252 22.49 16.22 1.82
C LYS A 252 23.98 16.44 1.51
N HIS A 253 24.87 16.24 2.49
CA HIS A 253 26.31 16.35 2.32
C HIS A 253 27.02 14.99 2.15
N SER A 254 26.30 13.87 2.23
CA SER A 254 26.90 12.54 2.24
C SER A 254 27.37 12.08 0.86
N PRO A 255 28.67 11.83 0.61
CA PRO A 255 29.14 11.26 -0.64
C PRO A 255 28.77 9.77 -0.81
N LYS A 256 28.23 9.13 0.25
CA LYS A 256 27.80 7.73 0.29
C LYS A 256 26.29 7.60 0.47
N ALA A 257 25.52 8.59 0.01
CA ALA A 257 24.06 8.53 0.05
C ALA A 257 23.58 7.36 -0.83
N ASP A 258 22.74 6.50 -0.25
CA ASP A 258 22.11 5.36 -0.92
C ASP A 258 20.60 5.36 -0.67
N ARG A 259 19.87 4.53 -1.40
CA ARG A 259 18.40 4.47 -1.33
C ARG A 259 17.91 4.21 0.09
N THR A 260 18.52 3.27 0.78
CA THR A 260 18.11 2.82 2.12
C THR A 260 18.25 3.94 3.14
N THR A 261 19.44 4.52 3.26
CA THR A 261 19.70 5.58 4.25
C THR A 261 18.90 6.85 3.94
N THR A 262 18.67 7.12 2.65
CA THR A 262 17.87 8.25 2.19
C THR A 262 16.38 8.05 2.49
N GLY A 263 15.84 6.86 2.25
CA GLY A 263 14.46 6.52 2.59
C GLY A 263 14.19 6.65 4.08
N ILE A 264 15.07 6.06 4.91
CA ILE A 264 14.99 6.20 6.39
C ILE A 264 14.99 7.67 6.82
N THR A 265 15.79 8.51 6.17
CA THR A 265 15.85 9.95 6.48
C THR A 265 14.55 10.65 6.09
N ALA A 266 14.00 10.36 4.92
CA ALA A 266 12.74 10.92 4.45
C ALA A 266 11.56 10.50 5.33
N ASP A 267 11.48 9.21 5.68
CA ASP A 267 10.48 8.66 6.60
C ASP A 267 10.53 9.32 7.98
N ALA A 268 11.73 9.53 8.53
CA ALA A 268 11.89 10.20 9.82
C ALA A 268 11.35 11.64 9.82
N VAL A 269 11.50 12.37 8.72
CA VAL A 269 10.99 13.73 8.57
C VAL A 269 9.47 13.76 8.37
N ILE A 270 8.92 12.84 7.57
CA ILE A 270 7.47 12.69 7.40
C ILE A 270 6.81 12.28 8.73
N LEU A 271 7.43 11.35 9.48
CA LEU A 271 6.97 10.97 10.81
C LEU A 271 6.93 12.18 11.75
N LEU A 272 7.99 12.99 11.76
CA LEU A 272 8.03 14.21 12.58
C LEU A 272 6.88 15.16 12.21
N ALA A 273 6.62 15.39 10.92
CA ALA A 273 5.51 16.23 10.47
C ALA A 273 4.16 15.75 11.02
N ASN A 274 3.90 14.44 10.93
CA ASN A 274 2.69 13.82 11.46
C ASN A 274 2.58 13.94 12.99
N ILE A 275 3.68 13.79 13.73
CA ILE A 275 3.69 13.98 15.18
C ILE A 275 3.31 15.42 15.53
N LEU A 276 3.91 16.42 14.86
CA LEU A 276 3.64 17.82 15.13
C LEU A 276 2.19 18.20 14.86
N ARG A 277 1.59 17.66 13.79
CA ARG A 277 0.17 17.86 13.49
C ARG A 277 -0.74 17.30 14.59
N ARG A 278 -0.44 16.11 15.12
CA ARG A 278 -1.19 15.55 16.26
C ARG A 278 -1.09 16.42 17.51
N LEU A 279 0.05 17.07 17.74
CA LEU A 279 0.23 17.99 18.86
C LEU A 279 -0.50 19.32 18.66
N GLU A 280 -0.90 19.66 17.44
CA GLU A 280 -1.74 20.83 17.17
C GLU A 280 -3.19 20.56 17.57
N ASP A 281 -3.71 19.36 17.25
CA ASP A 281 -5.09 18.93 17.52
C ASP A 281 -5.36 18.58 18.99
N GLY A 282 -4.31 18.30 19.79
CA GLY A 282 -4.38 17.98 21.22
C GLY A 282 -4.08 19.18 22.13
#